data_AF-A0A914TYY7-F1
#
_entry.id   AF-A0A914TYY7-F1
#
_cell.length_a   1.000
_cell.length_b   1.000
_cell.length_c   1.000
_cell.angle_alpha   90.00
_cell.angle_beta   90.00
_cell.angle_gamma   90.00
#
_symmetry.space_group_name_H-M   'P 1'
#
loop_
_entity.id
_entity.type
_entity.pdbx_description
1 polymer ?
#
loop_
_entity_poly.entity_id
_entity_poly.type
_entity_poly.pdbx_seq_one_letter_code
_entity_poly.pdbx_strand_id
1 'polypeptide(L)'
;MRKVGSSYYGRDAVVTVFNDEQLNYFKKRRIYCKRNLSSGKTEIVRGNIKPLIKGPWQCLLTTYRMICPFYAAKNDETVKFEIGANSIIGQKLEFHEFTLSKPDNKPREFVSCMSRMIAFEDWALFLIQMETFRFYGGSLVVAYIDCAIKKVYELMKIYEMDGLLKIRHAYKASDNPNIPYDSDAQTEFSNQLTNSNLCLFEFRESAEFIAFTDWDDVLFVRQNSGKILPTFADTFRYISFLNPSVGGFSISRYPFVNEKAFRPKSYKFSMEKLFNQLHYSLKTTPPKLVVRPKDIGGIWIHALGNGESKTHQEIKVNSTIAALFHIKNLILDENESEISVNKLMYTENGNHLIVGKVLQQNMIKMFKKQNFTFNQSEYSHSQT
;
A
#
# COMPACT_ATOMS: atom_id res chain seq x y z
N MET A 1 -14.43 -21.84 5.39
CA MET A 1 -13.89 -20.47 5.47
C MET A 1 -12.38 -20.55 5.25
N ARG A 2 -11.81 -19.76 4.33
CA ARG A 2 -10.34 -19.73 4.11
C ARG A 2 -9.78 -18.39 4.62
N LYS A 3 -8.64 -18.43 5.32
CA LYS A 3 -8.16 -17.33 6.18
C LYS A 3 -7.01 -16.54 5.54
N VAL A 4 -7.01 -15.22 5.78
CA VAL A 4 -6.23 -14.25 5.01
C VAL A 4 -5.48 -13.25 5.89
N GLY A 5 -4.71 -13.74 6.86
CA GLY A 5 -4.03 -12.85 7.80
C GLY A 5 -4.98 -12.18 8.79
N SER A 6 -4.41 -11.67 9.87
CA SER A 6 -5.18 -11.09 10.96
C SER A 6 -4.30 -10.11 11.72
N SER A 7 -4.81 -8.92 11.99
CA SER A 7 -4.10 -7.86 12.71
C SER A 7 -4.98 -7.29 13.80
N TYR A 8 -4.37 -6.84 14.88
CA TYR A 8 -5.02 -5.97 15.83
C TYR A 8 -5.24 -4.57 15.25
N TYR A 9 -6.33 -3.94 15.66
CA TYR A 9 -6.73 -2.57 15.35
C TYR A 9 -7.19 -1.91 16.64
N GLY A 10 -6.34 -1.09 17.28
CA GLY A 10 -6.70 -0.41 18.53
C GLY A 10 -7.20 -1.41 19.59
N ARG A 11 -8.52 -1.46 19.81
CA ARG A 11 -9.17 -2.48 20.67
C ARG A 11 -9.63 -3.73 19.92
N ASP A 12 -9.98 -3.64 18.63
CA ASP A 12 -10.60 -4.72 17.88
C ASP A 12 -9.57 -5.61 17.17
N ALA A 13 -9.94 -6.86 16.87
CA ALA A 13 -9.19 -7.67 15.91
C ALA A 13 -9.83 -7.58 14.54
N VAL A 14 -9.02 -7.31 13.51
CA VAL A 14 -9.45 -7.31 12.11
C VAL A 14 -8.92 -8.55 11.42
N VAL A 15 -9.84 -9.32 10.84
CA VAL A 15 -9.51 -10.54 10.11
C VAL A 15 -10.02 -10.45 8.69
N THR A 16 -9.13 -10.76 7.75
CA THR A 16 -9.52 -10.89 6.35
C THR A 16 -9.90 -12.35 6.09
N VAL A 17 -11.10 -12.57 5.53
CA VAL A 17 -11.64 -13.91 5.25
C VAL A 17 -12.05 -14.01 3.78
N PHE A 18 -11.82 -15.18 3.17
CA PHE A 18 -12.31 -15.51 1.85
C PHE A 18 -13.50 -16.46 1.91
N ASN A 19 -14.34 -16.33 0.89
CA ASN A 19 -15.42 -17.25 0.63
C ASN A 19 -15.63 -17.47 -0.86
N ASP A 20 -15.95 -18.71 -1.22
CA ASP A 20 -16.26 -19.20 -2.57
C ASP A 20 -17.70 -18.84 -3.01
N GLU A 21 -18.60 -18.62 -2.05
CA GLU A 21 -19.96 -18.15 -2.32
C GLU A 21 -20.07 -16.62 -2.18
N GLN A 22 -20.40 -15.94 -3.28
CA GLN A 22 -20.72 -14.51 -3.31
C GLN A 22 -21.84 -14.17 -2.31
N LEU A 23 -21.53 -13.40 -1.25
CA LEU A 23 -22.40 -12.73 -0.25
C LEU A 23 -23.48 -13.54 0.50
N ASN A 24 -24.11 -14.55 -0.08
CA ASN A 24 -25.26 -15.26 0.47
C ASN A 24 -24.89 -16.20 1.61
N TYR A 25 -23.68 -16.75 1.61
CA TYR A 25 -23.16 -17.62 2.67
C TYR A 25 -23.09 -16.91 4.03
N PHE A 26 -22.53 -15.69 4.07
CA PHE A 26 -22.40 -14.93 5.32
C PHE A 26 -23.70 -14.26 5.76
N LYS A 27 -24.67 -14.05 4.87
CA LYS A 27 -26.02 -13.61 5.26
C LYS A 27 -26.75 -14.68 6.07
N LYS A 28 -26.48 -15.97 5.81
CA LYS A 28 -27.14 -17.10 6.48
C LYS A 28 -26.42 -17.63 7.71
N ARG A 29 -25.10 -17.37 7.86
CA ARG A 29 -24.28 -17.87 8.96
C ARG A 29 -23.85 -16.76 9.92
N ARG A 30 -23.93 -17.02 11.23
CA ARG A 30 -23.33 -16.14 12.25
C ARG A 30 -21.89 -16.56 12.50
N ILE A 31 -20.98 -15.59 12.47
CA ILE A 31 -19.57 -15.81 12.73
C ILE A 31 -19.21 -15.20 14.08
N TYR A 32 -18.44 -15.96 14.84
CA TYR A 32 -18.05 -15.65 16.20
C TYR A 32 -16.54 -15.62 16.28
N CYS A 33 -16.04 -14.68 17.06
CA CYS A 33 -14.65 -14.59 17.43
C CYS A 33 -14.56 -15.10 18.87
N LYS A 34 -13.54 -15.88 19.17
CA LYS A 34 -13.22 -16.36 20.52
C LYS A 34 -11.80 -15.94 20.87
N ARG A 35 -11.59 -15.45 22.09
CA ARG A 35 -10.25 -15.22 22.64
C ARG A 35 -10.10 -15.93 23.98
N ASN A 36 -8.92 -16.50 24.18
CA ASN A 36 -8.51 -17.09 25.46
C ASN A 36 -7.56 -16.12 26.16
N LEU A 37 -7.92 -15.68 27.36
CA LEU A 37 -7.12 -14.78 28.20
C LEU A 37 -6.11 -15.58 29.05
N SER A 38 -5.02 -14.94 29.44
CA SER A 38 -4.01 -15.51 30.36
C SER A 38 -4.61 -15.94 31.71
N SER A 39 -5.70 -15.30 32.14
CA SER A 39 -6.49 -15.66 33.33
C SER A 39 -7.27 -16.98 33.21
N GLY A 40 -7.24 -17.66 32.06
CA GLY A 40 -8.04 -18.86 31.78
C GLY A 40 -9.48 -18.57 31.37
N LYS A 41 -9.91 -17.30 31.38
CA LYS A 41 -11.25 -16.90 30.89
C LYS A 41 -11.32 -16.96 29.37
N THR A 42 -12.45 -17.45 28.87
CA THR A 42 -12.78 -17.46 27.44
C THR A 42 -13.86 -16.43 27.17
N GLU A 43 -13.65 -15.60 26.16
CA GLU A 43 -14.68 -14.68 25.66
C GLU A 43 -15.06 -15.03 24.24
N ILE A 44 -16.36 -15.03 23.96
CA ILE A 44 -16.91 -15.25 22.61
C ILE A 44 -17.79 -14.06 22.26
N VAL A 45 -17.47 -13.40 21.15
CA VAL A 45 -18.22 -12.25 20.64
C VAL A 45 -18.65 -12.51 19.21
N ARG A 46 -19.76 -11.90 18.79
CA ARG A 46 -20.18 -11.95 17.39
C ARG A 46 -19.26 -11.06 16.55
N GLY A 47 -18.69 -11.62 15.49
CA GLY A 47 -17.91 -10.86 14.51
C GLY A 47 -18.81 -10.02 13.62
N ASN A 48 -18.43 -8.77 13.37
CA ASN A 48 -19.07 -7.91 12.39
C ASN A 48 -18.36 -8.06 11.06
N ILE A 49 -19.01 -8.72 10.09
CA ILE A 49 -18.42 -9.00 8.78
C ILE A 49 -19.00 -8.06 7.75
N LYS A 50 -18.11 -7.42 7.02
CA LYS A 50 -18.44 -6.58 5.88
C LYS A 50 -17.55 -6.97 4.70
N PRO A 51 -18.09 -7.06 3.48
CA PRO A 51 -17.22 -7.15 2.31
C PRO A 51 -16.31 -5.92 2.30
N LEU A 52 -15.00 -6.09 2.08
CA LEU A 52 -14.14 -4.93 1.83
C LEU A 52 -14.57 -4.29 0.52
N ILE A 53 -14.85 -5.14 -0.48
CA ILE A 53 -15.41 -4.78 -1.78
C ILE A 53 -16.39 -5.88 -2.24
N LYS A 54 -17.38 -5.53 -3.07
CA LYS A 54 -18.07 -6.52 -3.91
C LYS A 54 -17.10 -6.90 -5.03
N GLY A 55 -16.42 -8.03 -4.90
CA GLY A 55 -15.47 -8.49 -5.93
C GLY A 55 -16.11 -8.47 -7.32
N PRO A 56 -15.35 -8.15 -8.38
CA PRO A 56 -15.84 -8.32 -9.74
C PRO A 56 -16.26 -9.79 -9.94
N TRP A 57 -17.33 -10.01 -10.69
CA TRP A 57 -17.97 -11.33 -10.87
C TRP A 57 -17.05 -12.47 -11.34
N GLN A 58 -15.84 -12.13 -11.80
CA GLN A 58 -14.80 -13.02 -12.29
C GLN A 58 -13.96 -13.75 -11.22
N CYS A 59 -14.00 -13.32 -9.95
CA CYS A 59 -13.25 -13.97 -8.88
C CYS A 59 -14.14 -14.94 -8.09
N LEU A 60 -13.68 -16.17 -7.89
CA LEU A 60 -14.39 -17.14 -7.02
C LEU A 60 -14.27 -16.76 -5.54
N LEU A 61 -13.17 -16.12 -5.13
CA LEU A 61 -12.96 -15.70 -3.75
C LEU A 61 -13.19 -14.20 -3.60
N THR A 62 -13.99 -13.81 -2.61
CA THR A 62 -14.17 -12.40 -2.22
C THR A 62 -13.48 -12.11 -0.89
N THR A 63 -12.79 -10.98 -0.81
CA THR A 63 -12.13 -10.48 0.40
C THR A 63 -13.14 -9.79 1.35
N TYR A 64 -13.33 -10.32 2.55
CA TYR A 64 -14.15 -9.71 3.60
C TYR A 64 -13.31 -9.24 4.77
N ARG A 65 -13.74 -8.15 5.41
CA ARG A 65 -13.25 -7.68 6.70
C ARG A 65 -14.19 -8.16 7.79
N MET A 66 -13.64 -8.79 8.81
CA MET A 66 -14.32 -9.08 10.05
C MET A 66 -13.73 -8.25 11.18
N ILE A 67 -14.58 -7.54 11.93
CA ILE A 67 -14.22 -6.84 13.16
C ILE A 67 -14.70 -7.67 14.34
N CYS A 68 -13.80 -8.00 15.24
CA CYS A 68 -14.11 -8.70 16.48
C CYS A 68 -13.94 -7.71 17.65
N PRO A 69 -15.06 -7.28 18.29
CA PRO A 69 -15.06 -6.24 19.30
C PRO A 69 -14.64 -6.79 20.66
N PHE A 70 -13.41 -7.26 20.73
CA PHE A 70 -12.78 -7.59 21.99
C PHE A 70 -12.31 -6.29 22.63
N TYR A 71 -12.54 -6.07 23.93
CA TYR A 71 -11.88 -4.97 24.62
C TYR A 71 -10.45 -5.40 24.91
N ALA A 72 -9.48 -4.96 24.11
CA ALA A 72 -8.07 -5.17 24.42
C ALA A 72 -7.74 -4.47 25.76
N ALA A 73 -7.45 -5.26 26.80
CA ALA A 73 -6.68 -4.72 27.90
C ALA A 73 -5.28 -4.43 27.34
N LYS A 74 -4.70 -3.27 27.65
CA LYS A 74 -3.39 -2.81 27.14
C LYS A 74 -2.25 -3.82 27.30
N ASN A 75 -2.43 -4.83 28.18
CA ASN A 75 -1.44 -5.84 28.53
C ASN A 75 -1.92 -7.28 28.33
N ASP A 76 -3.07 -7.53 27.71
CA ASP A 76 -3.51 -8.90 27.46
C ASP A 76 -2.78 -9.45 26.23
N GLU A 77 -1.74 -10.23 26.50
CA GLU A 77 -1.22 -11.21 25.55
C GLU A 77 -2.30 -12.26 25.32
N THR A 78 -3.25 -11.97 24.43
CA THR A 78 -4.20 -12.97 23.96
C THR A 78 -3.41 -14.16 23.44
N VAL A 79 -3.57 -15.30 24.10
CA VAL A 79 -2.77 -16.49 23.80
C VAL A 79 -3.26 -17.13 22.50
N LYS A 80 -4.58 -17.09 22.25
CA LYS A 80 -5.22 -17.71 21.09
C LYS A 80 -6.47 -16.95 20.68
N PHE A 81 -6.58 -16.66 19.39
CA PHE A 81 -7.78 -16.12 18.78
C PHE A 81 -8.38 -17.17 17.86
N GLU A 82 -9.67 -17.41 17.95
CA GLU A 82 -10.35 -18.39 17.12
C GLU A 82 -11.58 -17.81 16.43
N ILE A 83 -11.92 -18.33 15.26
CA ILE A 83 -13.14 -17.95 14.51
C ILE A 83 -13.94 -19.20 14.26
N GLY A 84 -15.22 -19.13 14.60
CA GLY A 84 -16.18 -20.17 14.29
C GLY A 84 -17.38 -19.63 13.53
N ALA A 85 -17.91 -20.44 12.63
CA ALA A 85 -19.16 -20.16 11.92
C ALA A 85 -20.20 -21.20 12.34
N ASN A 86 -21.42 -20.76 12.64
CA ASN A 86 -22.50 -21.72 12.84
C ASN A 86 -23.03 -22.15 11.46
N SER A 87 -22.99 -23.45 11.17
CA SER A 87 -23.50 -24.03 9.92
C SER A 87 -25.03 -23.97 9.88
N ILE A 88 -25.71 -24.22 11.01
CA ILE A 88 -27.17 -24.27 11.24
C ILE A 88 -27.47 -24.00 12.74
N ILE A 89 -28.66 -23.44 13.08
CA ILE A 89 -29.10 -23.27 14.49
C ILE A 89 -29.10 -24.63 15.20
N GLY A 90 -28.33 -24.76 16.28
CA GLY A 90 -28.27 -25.98 17.11
C GLY A 90 -27.03 -26.87 16.90
N GLN A 91 -26.15 -26.59 15.93
CA GLN A 91 -24.86 -27.28 15.81
C GLN A 91 -23.76 -26.65 16.67
N LYS A 92 -22.76 -27.48 17.02
CA LYS A 92 -21.58 -27.08 17.78
C LYS A 92 -20.71 -26.16 16.91
N LEU A 93 -20.27 -25.04 17.49
CA LEU A 93 -19.35 -24.13 16.83
C LEU A 93 -17.97 -24.79 16.70
N GLU A 94 -17.52 -24.96 15.46
CA GLU A 94 -16.13 -25.30 15.18
C GLU A 94 -15.31 -24.03 15.09
N PHE A 95 -14.27 -23.95 15.91
CA PHE A 95 -13.38 -22.81 16.02
C PHE A 95 -12.02 -23.18 15.43
N HIS A 96 -11.51 -22.32 14.54
CA HIS A 96 -10.16 -22.43 14.00
C HIS A 96 -9.25 -21.42 14.69
N GLU A 97 -8.04 -21.83 15.08
CA GLU A 97 -7.05 -20.95 15.75
C GLU A 97 -6.30 -20.05 14.76
N PHE A 98 -5.95 -18.85 15.22
CA PHE A 98 -5.32 -17.81 14.43
C PHE A 98 -4.28 -17.02 15.24
N THR A 99 -3.10 -16.84 14.63
CA THR A 99 -2.09 -15.89 15.10
C THR A 99 -2.44 -14.49 14.64
N LEU A 100 -2.55 -13.55 15.58
CA LEU A 100 -2.77 -12.13 15.31
C LEU A 100 -1.41 -11.43 15.18
N SER A 101 -1.25 -10.65 14.10
CA SER A 101 -0.13 -9.73 13.96
C SER A 101 -0.33 -8.54 14.90
N LYS A 102 0.74 -8.12 15.57
CA LYS A 102 0.75 -6.89 16.37
C LYS A 102 0.73 -5.67 15.45
N PRO A 103 -0.02 -4.60 15.79
CA PRO A 103 -0.01 -3.38 15.02
C PRO A 103 1.31 -2.65 15.24
N ASP A 104 1.72 -1.82 14.27
CA ASP A 104 2.84 -0.91 14.44
C ASP A 104 2.45 0.18 15.44
N ASN A 105 3.34 0.47 16.39
CA ASN A 105 3.14 1.44 17.46
C ASN A 105 4.10 2.63 17.39
N LYS A 106 4.99 2.67 16.40
CA LYS A 106 5.96 3.75 16.22
C LYS A 106 5.28 4.86 15.41
N PRO A 107 5.15 6.10 15.94
CA PRO A 107 4.58 7.20 15.16
C PRO A 107 5.33 7.40 13.83
N ARG A 108 4.56 7.55 12.75
CA ARG A 108 5.05 7.72 11.38
C ARG A 108 4.22 8.80 10.70
N GLU A 109 4.87 9.73 10.04
CA GLU A 109 4.15 10.81 9.35
C GLU A 109 3.62 10.33 8.00
N PHE A 110 4.39 9.52 7.29
CA PHE A 110 4.02 9.05 5.96
C PHE A 110 4.54 7.64 5.68
N VAL A 111 3.64 6.70 5.42
CA VAL A 111 3.96 5.31 5.06
C VAL A 111 3.57 5.06 3.61
N SER A 112 4.38 4.32 2.85
CA SER A 112 3.99 3.79 1.54
C SER A 112 3.78 2.29 1.60
N CYS A 113 2.56 1.84 1.38
CA CYS A 113 2.20 0.45 1.22
C CYS A 113 2.26 0.10 -0.27
N MET A 114 3.31 -0.63 -0.66
CA MET A 114 3.54 -0.97 -2.05
C MET A 114 2.70 -2.20 -2.46
N SER A 115 2.32 -2.27 -3.73
CA SER A 115 1.70 -3.46 -4.29
C SER A 115 2.57 -4.72 -4.16
N ARG A 116 1.92 -5.90 -4.19
CA ARG A 116 2.58 -7.21 -4.11
C ARG A 116 3.64 -7.33 -5.21
N MET A 117 4.85 -7.73 -4.84
CA MET A 117 5.91 -8.08 -5.78
C MET A 117 5.86 -9.56 -6.12
N ILE A 118 5.84 -9.87 -7.41
CA ILE A 118 6.00 -11.21 -7.96
C ILE A 118 7.07 -11.12 -9.04
N ALA A 119 8.10 -11.97 -8.93
CA ALA A 119 9.24 -12.03 -9.84
C ALA A 119 9.92 -10.66 -10.09
N PHE A 120 10.09 -9.86 -9.02
CA PHE A 120 10.61 -8.51 -9.17
C PHE A 120 12.11 -8.49 -9.49
N GLU A 121 12.48 -7.83 -10.59
CA GLU A 121 13.85 -7.77 -11.13
C GLU A 121 14.40 -6.36 -11.38
N ASP A 122 13.52 -5.35 -11.47
CA ASP A 122 13.91 -3.99 -11.84
C ASP A 122 14.50 -3.22 -10.65
N TRP A 123 15.81 -3.41 -10.43
CA TRP A 123 16.55 -2.72 -9.37
C TRP A 123 16.58 -1.20 -9.56
N ALA A 124 16.55 -0.71 -10.80
CA ALA A 124 16.60 0.72 -11.08
C ALA A 124 15.29 1.37 -10.61
N LEU A 125 14.15 0.75 -10.92
CA LEU A 125 12.86 1.17 -10.44
C LEU A 125 12.76 1.17 -8.90
N PHE A 126 13.28 0.12 -8.27
CA PHE A 126 13.36 0.06 -6.81
C PHE A 126 14.15 1.23 -6.23
N LEU A 127 15.35 1.52 -6.75
CA LEU A 127 16.17 2.65 -6.28
C LEU A 127 15.47 3.98 -6.47
N ILE A 128 14.84 4.20 -7.63
CA ILE A 128 14.09 5.43 -7.91
C ILE A 128 13.00 5.65 -6.85
N GLN A 129 12.23 4.59 -6.58
CA GLN A 129 11.16 4.64 -5.61
C GLN A 129 11.69 4.94 -4.20
N MET A 130 12.69 4.20 -3.74
CA MET A 130 13.22 4.34 -2.39
C MET A 130 13.89 5.69 -2.16
N GLU A 131 14.69 6.17 -3.10
CA GLU A 131 15.39 7.44 -2.97
C GLU A 131 14.46 8.64 -3.13
N THR A 132 13.46 8.56 -4.01
CA THR A 132 12.42 9.60 -4.09
C THR A 132 11.63 9.64 -2.78
N PHE A 133 11.30 8.49 -2.21
CA PHE A 133 10.58 8.41 -0.95
C PHE A 133 11.39 8.99 0.21
N ARG A 134 12.68 8.65 0.30
CA ARG A 134 13.63 9.24 1.27
C ARG A 134 13.71 10.76 1.13
N PHE A 135 13.82 11.26 -0.12
CA PHE A 135 13.96 12.68 -0.40
C PHE A 135 12.78 13.51 0.10
N TYR A 136 11.55 13.02 -0.07
CA TYR A 136 10.33 13.69 0.39
C TYR A 136 9.97 13.39 1.86
N GLY A 137 10.91 12.86 2.65
CA GLY A 137 10.72 12.63 4.08
C GLY A 137 9.77 11.48 4.42
N GLY A 138 9.65 10.48 3.55
CA GLY A 138 8.85 9.29 3.82
C GLY A 138 9.38 8.50 5.01
N SER A 139 8.49 8.04 5.90
CA SER A 139 8.88 7.38 7.16
C SER A 139 9.12 5.88 7.02
N LEU A 140 8.40 5.20 6.13
CA LEU A 140 8.54 3.76 5.88
C LEU A 140 7.91 3.34 4.55
N VAL A 141 8.59 2.49 3.80
CA VAL A 141 8.02 1.71 2.69
C VAL A 141 7.75 0.28 3.17
N VAL A 142 6.59 -0.27 2.86
CA VAL A 142 6.21 -1.64 3.21
C VAL A 142 6.09 -2.46 1.93
N ALA A 143 6.89 -3.52 1.84
CA ALA A 143 6.97 -4.38 0.66
C ALA A 143 6.43 -5.78 0.96
N TYR A 144 5.37 -6.19 0.27
CA TYR A 144 4.88 -7.57 0.29
C TYR A 144 5.52 -8.36 -0.86
N ILE A 145 6.48 -9.20 -0.55
CA ILE A 145 7.28 -9.94 -1.53
C ILE A 145 6.82 -11.39 -1.57
N ASP A 146 6.46 -11.86 -2.76
CA ASP A 146 6.35 -13.30 -3.04
C ASP A 146 7.72 -13.85 -3.47
N CYS A 147 8.25 -13.31 -4.58
CA CYS A 147 9.58 -13.60 -5.07
C CYS A 147 10.24 -12.39 -5.73
N ALA A 148 11.56 -12.31 -5.63
CA ALA A 148 12.41 -11.30 -6.23
C ALA A 148 13.75 -11.94 -6.61
N ILE A 149 14.46 -11.39 -7.60
CA ILE A 149 15.82 -11.84 -7.92
C ILE A 149 16.73 -11.59 -6.72
N LYS A 150 17.60 -12.58 -6.41
CA LYS A 150 18.46 -12.58 -5.22
C LYS A 150 19.19 -11.24 -5.00
N LYS A 151 19.76 -10.65 -6.07
CA LYS A 151 20.49 -9.37 -5.99
C LYS A 151 19.61 -8.18 -5.63
N VAL A 152 18.39 -8.13 -6.17
CA VAL A 152 17.42 -7.10 -5.80
C VAL A 152 16.98 -7.28 -4.35
N TYR A 153 16.76 -8.53 -3.93
CA TYR A 153 16.43 -8.82 -2.53
C TYR A 153 17.56 -8.44 -1.56
N GLU A 154 18.83 -8.69 -1.92
CA GLU A 154 20.01 -8.22 -1.16
C GLU A 154 20.01 -6.69 -1.03
N LEU A 155 19.72 -5.96 -2.11
CA LEU A 155 19.58 -4.50 -2.07
C LEU A 155 18.42 -4.05 -1.16
N MET A 156 17.26 -4.70 -1.23
CA MET A 156 16.12 -4.44 -0.35
C MET A 156 16.49 -4.64 1.12
N LYS A 157 17.29 -5.65 1.45
CA LYS A 157 17.75 -5.90 2.82
C LYS A 157 18.60 -4.76 3.37
N ILE A 158 19.37 -4.07 2.53
CA ILE A 158 20.13 -2.89 2.95
C ILE A 158 19.18 -1.75 3.36
N TYR A 159 18.13 -1.49 2.57
CA TYR A 159 17.12 -0.49 2.92
C TYR A 159 16.27 -0.89 4.14
N GLU A 160 16.10 -2.20 4.38
CA GLU A 160 15.46 -2.70 5.59
C GLU A 160 16.34 -2.46 6.83
N MET A 161 17.65 -2.68 6.73
CA MET A 161 18.62 -2.36 7.78
C MET A 161 18.71 -0.86 8.08
N ASP A 162 18.59 -0.02 7.06
CA ASP A 162 18.52 1.45 7.18
C ASP A 162 17.18 1.95 7.76
N GLY A 163 16.21 1.04 7.94
CA GLY A 163 14.90 1.34 8.55
C GLY A 163 13.91 2.06 7.62
N LEU A 164 14.25 2.28 6.35
CA LEU A 164 13.38 2.89 5.35
C LEU A 164 12.42 1.87 4.70
N LEU A 165 12.76 0.59 4.72
CA LEU A 165 11.95 -0.50 4.17
C LEU A 165 11.54 -1.49 5.27
N LYS A 166 10.34 -2.05 5.16
CA LYS A 166 9.88 -3.21 5.93
C LYS A 166 9.43 -4.29 4.97
N ILE A 167 10.12 -5.43 4.99
CA ILE A 167 9.77 -6.56 4.14
C ILE A 167 8.72 -7.43 4.86
N ARG A 168 7.73 -7.86 4.08
CA ARG A 168 6.67 -8.77 4.47
C ARG A 168 6.59 -9.88 3.44
N HIS A 169 6.25 -11.09 3.88
CA HIS A 169 5.83 -12.11 2.95
C HIS A 169 4.46 -11.74 2.38
N ALA A 170 4.34 -11.78 1.06
CA ALA A 170 3.06 -11.62 0.41
C ALA A 170 2.11 -12.72 0.88
N TYR A 171 0.86 -12.34 1.14
CA TYR A 171 -0.15 -13.32 1.46
C TYR A 171 -0.39 -14.29 0.28
N LYS A 172 -0.47 -15.58 0.60
CA LYS A 172 -0.89 -16.66 -0.29
C LYS A 172 -2.17 -17.29 0.25
N ALA A 173 -3.18 -17.35 -0.60
CA ALA A 173 -4.37 -18.12 -0.36
C ALA A 173 -3.99 -19.61 -0.28
N SER A 174 -4.65 -20.33 0.63
CA SER A 174 -4.27 -21.69 0.99
C SER A 174 -4.20 -22.62 -0.22
N ASP A 175 -3.08 -23.32 -0.37
CA ASP A 175 -2.93 -24.49 -1.25
C ASP A 175 -3.65 -25.71 -0.65
N ASN A 176 -4.97 -25.63 -0.51
CA ASN A 176 -5.74 -26.80 -0.09
C ASN A 176 -5.90 -27.74 -1.30
N PRO A 177 -5.38 -28.97 -1.25
CA PRO A 177 -5.40 -29.90 -2.39
C PRO A 177 -6.83 -30.30 -2.80
N ASN A 178 -7.83 -30.05 -1.95
CA ASN A 178 -9.23 -30.31 -2.25
C ASN A 178 -9.88 -29.21 -3.11
N ILE A 179 -9.13 -28.19 -3.52
CA ILE A 179 -9.60 -27.11 -4.38
C ILE A 179 -9.14 -27.37 -5.81
N PRO A 180 -10.04 -27.44 -6.81
CA PRO A 180 -9.67 -27.72 -8.19
C PRO A 180 -9.13 -26.48 -8.94
N TYR A 181 -8.76 -25.42 -8.23
CA TYR A 181 -8.29 -24.16 -8.81
C TYR A 181 -7.18 -23.53 -7.96
N ASP A 182 -6.30 -22.77 -8.60
CA ASP A 182 -5.31 -21.93 -7.93
C ASP A 182 -6.04 -20.84 -7.14
N SER A 183 -5.95 -20.91 -5.81
CA SER A 183 -6.65 -19.97 -4.95
C SER A 183 -6.11 -18.54 -5.07
N ASP A 184 -4.81 -18.35 -5.31
CA ASP A 184 -4.22 -17.03 -5.50
C ASP A 184 -4.78 -16.37 -6.76
N ALA A 185 -4.88 -17.12 -7.86
CA ALA A 185 -5.46 -16.64 -9.12
C ALA A 185 -6.96 -16.29 -9.01
N GLN A 186 -7.65 -16.81 -8.00
CA GLN A 186 -9.09 -16.64 -7.83
C GLN A 186 -9.48 -15.60 -6.77
N THR A 187 -8.51 -14.86 -6.21
CA THR A 187 -8.73 -13.69 -5.35
C THR A 187 -8.63 -12.39 -6.14
N GLU A 188 -9.15 -11.29 -5.57
CA GLU A 188 -9.06 -9.99 -6.23
C GLU A 188 -7.61 -9.55 -6.42
N PHE A 189 -7.18 -9.48 -7.69
CA PHE A 189 -5.86 -9.06 -8.13
C PHE A 189 -4.73 -9.88 -7.48
N SER A 190 -4.87 -11.20 -7.44
CA SER A 190 -3.85 -12.10 -6.91
C SER A 190 -3.37 -11.69 -5.51
N ASN A 191 -4.32 -11.54 -4.58
CA ASN A 191 -4.12 -11.07 -3.21
C ASN A 191 -3.55 -9.65 -3.03
N GLN A 192 -3.39 -8.84 -4.09
CA GLN A 192 -2.89 -7.47 -3.95
C GLN A 192 -3.75 -6.66 -2.99
N LEU A 193 -5.08 -6.74 -3.15
CA LEU A 193 -6.03 -6.05 -2.28
C LEU A 193 -5.91 -6.44 -0.81
N THR A 194 -5.72 -7.73 -0.57
CA THR A 194 -5.51 -8.30 0.76
C THR A 194 -4.26 -7.70 1.39
N ASN A 195 -3.13 -7.73 0.68
CA ASN A 195 -1.87 -7.20 1.18
C ASN A 195 -1.96 -5.70 1.49
N SER A 196 -2.63 -4.92 0.62
CA SER A 196 -2.83 -3.50 0.85
C SER A 196 -3.68 -3.23 2.09
N ASN A 197 -4.74 -4.00 2.33
CA ASN A 197 -5.55 -3.85 3.55
C ASN A 197 -4.82 -4.35 4.81
N LEU A 198 -4.00 -5.42 4.72
CA LEU A 198 -3.13 -5.83 5.83
C LEU A 198 -2.18 -4.70 6.23
N CYS A 199 -1.59 -4.02 5.23
CA CYS A 199 -0.75 -2.84 5.45
C CYS A 199 -1.52 -1.69 6.11
N LEU A 200 -2.72 -1.38 5.60
CA LEU A 200 -3.59 -0.36 6.20
C LEU A 200 -3.80 -0.64 7.69
N PHE A 201 -4.18 -1.86 8.06
CA PHE A 201 -4.49 -2.20 9.45
C PHE A 201 -3.24 -2.27 10.34
N GLU A 202 -2.11 -2.76 9.82
CA GLU A 202 -0.84 -2.79 10.58
C GLU A 202 -0.43 -1.36 11.00
N PHE A 203 -0.55 -0.38 10.09
CA PHE A 203 -0.03 0.98 10.33
C PHE A 203 -1.09 2.01 10.71
N ARG A 204 -2.35 1.60 10.87
CA ARG A 204 -3.49 2.52 11.02
C ARG A 204 -3.36 3.49 12.19
N GLU A 205 -2.85 3.02 13.32
CA GLU A 205 -2.72 3.82 14.54
C GLU A 205 -1.42 4.62 14.60
N SER A 206 -0.37 4.09 13.96
CA SER A 206 0.96 4.67 13.91
C SER A 206 1.14 5.75 12.84
N ALA A 207 0.45 5.62 11.70
CA ALA A 207 0.68 6.46 10.53
C ALA A 207 -0.33 7.62 10.46
N GLU A 208 0.16 8.82 10.16
CA GLU A 208 -0.71 9.97 9.84
C GLU A 208 -1.29 9.86 8.43
N PHE A 209 -0.45 9.46 7.46
CA PHE A 209 -0.87 9.17 6.09
C PHE A 209 -0.29 7.85 5.59
N ILE A 210 -1.06 7.17 4.74
CA ILE A 210 -0.63 5.98 4.01
C ILE A 210 -0.87 6.16 2.52
N ALA A 211 0.19 6.03 1.71
CA ALA A 211 0.09 5.91 0.26
C ALA A 211 -0.05 4.45 -0.15
N PHE A 212 -0.87 4.18 -1.17
CA PHE A 212 -1.00 2.87 -1.80
C PHE A 212 -0.58 2.98 -3.26
N THR A 213 0.67 2.64 -3.54
CA THR A 213 1.29 2.82 -4.86
C THR A 213 1.80 1.50 -5.41
N ASP A 214 1.97 1.42 -6.73
CA ASP A 214 2.70 0.33 -7.35
C ASP A 214 4.20 0.64 -7.35
N TRP A 215 5.05 -0.37 -7.58
CA TRP A 215 6.51 -0.16 -7.67
C TRP A 215 6.93 0.69 -8.86
N ASP A 216 6.10 0.70 -9.91
CA ASP A 216 6.27 1.56 -11.07
C ASP A 216 5.68 2.96 -10.89
N ASP A 217 5.11 3.29 -9.72
CA ASP A 217 4.45 4.56 -9.47
C ASP A 217 5.24 5.46 -8.52
N VAL A 218 5.93 6.45 -9.06
CA VAL A 218 6.75 7.37 -8.27
C VAL A 218 5.95 8.61 -7.90
N LEU A 219 5.75 8.82 -6.58
CA LEU A 219 5.02 9.95 -6.03
C LEU A 219 5.90 11.19 -5.93
N PHE A 220 5.40 12.29 -6.46
CA PHE A 220 6.03 13.60 -6.34
C PHE A 220 5.08 14.60 -5.71
N VAL A 221 5.66 15.46 -4.88
CA VAL A 221 4.97 16.64 -4.34
C VAL A 221 5.73 17.89 -4.73
N ARG A 222 5.01 18.96 -5.02
CA ARG A 222 5.63 20.18 -5.52
C ARG A 222 6.40 20.90 -4.43
N GLN A 223 7.68 21.15 -4.71
CA GLN A 223 8.55 22.05 -3.95
C GLN A 223 8.89 23.28 -4.80
N ASN A 224 8.10 24.38 -4.74
CA ASN A 224 8.48 25.75 -5.18
C ASN A 224 7.25 26.68 -5.25
N SER A 225 7.26 27.97 -4.92
CA SER A 225 8.34 28.94 -4.68
C SER A 225 7.73 30.13 -3.90
N GLY A 226 7.52 29.96 -2.58
CA GLY A 226 6.92 30.99 -1.72
C GLY A 226 6.17 30.44 -0.50
N LYS A 227 5.72 29.19 -0.56
CA LYS A 227 5.26 28.40 0.60
C LYS A 227 5.82 26.99 0.49
N ILE A 228 6.42 26.52 1.57
CA ILE A 228 7.18 25.28 1.65
C ILE A 228 6.22 24.16 2.06
N LEU A 229 5.95 23.21 1.17
CA LEU A 229 5.48 21.87 1.55
C LEU A 229 6.62 20.91 1.19
N PRO A 230 7.66 20.80 2.04
CA PRO A 230 8.91 20.12 1.68
C PRO A 230 8.74 18.60 1.65
N THR A 231 7.81 18.06 2.44
CA THR A 231 7.63 16.62 2.61
C THR A 231 6.28 16.14 2.10
N PHE A 232 6.14 14.82 1.95
CA PHE A 232 4.84 14.20 1.74
C PHE A 232 3.87 14.55 2.87
N ALA A 233 4.30 14.41 4.13
CA ALA A 233 3.46 14.69 5.29
C ALA A 233 2.94 16.13 5.28
N ASP A 234 3.81 17.13 5.07
CA ASP A 234 3.39 18.53 5.04
C ASP A 234 2.39 18.79 3.90
N THR A 235 2.60 18.16 2.75
CA THR A 235 1.69 18.26 1.61
C THR A 235 0.29 17.78 1.96
N PHE A 236 0.18 16.58 2.53
CA PHE A 236 -1.12 16.00 2.87
C PHE A 236 -1.73 16.58 4.14
N ARG A 237 -0.93 17.11 5.07
CA ARG A 237 -1.41 17.97 6.18
C ARG A 237 -2.09 19.22 5.65
N TYR A 238 -1.47 19.91 4.71
CA TYR A 238 -2.05 21.11 4.09
C TYR A 238 -3.37 20.79 3.37
N ILE A 239 -3.41 19.73 2.57
CA ILE A 239 -4.65 19.31 1.88
C ILE A 239 -5.73 18.92 2.91
N SER A 240 -5.34 18.21 3.98
CA SER A 240 -6.25 17.81 5.06
C SER A 240 -6.78 18.98 5.86
N PHE A 241 -5.96 20.00 6.10
CA PHE A 241 -6.38 21.24 6.77
C PHE A 241 -7.47 21.96 5.98
N LEU A 242 -7.33 22.00 4.65
CA LEU A 242 -8.35 22.57 3.76
C LEU A 242 -9.59 21.68 3.63
N ASN A 243 -9.47 20.38 3.89
CA ASN A 243 -10.54 19.40 3.71
C ASN A 243 -10.65 18.47 4.93
N PRO A 244 -11.10 18.95 6.12
CA PRO A 244 -11.06 18.16 7.34
C PRO A 244 -11.92 16.88 7.30
N SER A 245 -12.97 16.87 6.48
CA SER A 245 -13.87 15.74 6.27
C SER A 245 -13.41 14.77 5.18
N VAL A 246 -12.14 14.79 4.75
CA VAL A 246 -11.65 13.93 3.67
C VAL A 246 -10.71 12.87 4.20
N GLY A 247 -11.00 11.61 3.89
CA GLY A 247 -10.23 10.45 4.34
C GLY A 247 -9.32 9.88 3.26
N GLY A 248 -9.57 10.24 1.99
CA GLY A 248 -8.81 9.76 0.83
C GLY A 248 -8.48 10.87 -0.17
N PHE A 249 -7.28 10.79 -0.71
CA PHE A 249 -6.70 11.74 -1.65
C PHE A 249 -6.32 10.97 -2.93
N SER A 250 -7.11 11.17 -3.98
CA SER A 250 -6.91 10.58 -5.30
C SER A 250 -5.82 11.34 -6.05
N ILE A 251 -4.68 10.69 -6.28
CA ILE A 251 -3.52 11.27 -6.92
C ILE A 251 -3.51 10.88 -8.40
N SER A 252 -3.48 11.91 -9.26
CA SER A 252 -3.46 11.71 -10.71
C SER A 252 -2.18 10.98 -11.13
N ARG A 253 -2.33 9.97 -11.99
CA ARG A 253 -1.24 9.09 -12.42
C ARG A 253 -0.94 9.25 -13.91
N TYR A 254 0.28 9.67 -14.24
CA TYR A 254 0.73 9.98 -15.59
C TYR A 254 1.73 8.93 -16.09
N PRO A 255 1.45 8.22 -17.20
CA PRO A 255 2.37 7.23 -17.73
C PRO A 255 3.56 7.89 -18.42
N PHE A 256 4.76 7.37 -18.21
CA PHE A 256 5.90 7.70 -19.04
C PHE A 256 5.75 7.08 -20.43
N VAL A 257 5.98 7.90 -21.46
CA VAL A 257 6.02 7.56 -22.87
C VAL A 257 7.48 7.68 -23.28
N ASN A 258 8.24 6.62 -23.09
CA ASN A 258 9.58 6.54 -23.65
C ASN A 258 9.49 6.02 -25.08
N GLU A 259 9.92 6.83 -26.05
CA GLU A 259 10.11 6.36 -27.44
C GLU A 259 11.32 5.41 -27.57
N LYS A 260 12.28 5.51 -26.64
CA LYS A 260 13.46 4.64 -26.54
C LYS A 260 13.59 4.14 -25.11
N ALA A 261 13.75 2.83 -24.95
CA ALA A 261 13.97 2.25 -23.64
C ALA A 261 15.23 2.80 -22.98
N PHE A 262 15.10 3.27 -21.74
CA PHE A 262 16.26 3.61 -20.92
C PHE A 262 16.96 2.32 -20.51
N ARG A 263 18.24 2.21 -20.85
CA ARG A 263 19.09 1.08 -20.47
C ARG A 263 20.12 1.47 -19.41
N PRO A 264 19.75 1.45 -18.11
CA PRO A 264 20.71 1.75 -17.06
C PRO A 264 21.79 0.68 -17.01
N LYS A 265 23.03 1.12 -16.90
CA LYS A 265 24.13 0.28 -16.39
C LYS A 265 24.34 0.67 -14.94
N SER A 266 24.34 -0.28 -14.01
CA SER A 266 24.54 -0.10 -12.57
C SER A 266 25.68 0.88 -12.24
N TYR A 267 26.85 0.73 -12.86
CA TYR A 267 28.02 1.59 -12.64
C TYR A 267 27.97 2.96 -13.35
N LYS A 268 26.99 3.20 -14.23
CA LYS A 268 26.72 4.52 -14.86
C LYS A 268 25.36 5.07 -14.47
N PHE A 269 24.67 4.42 -13.53
CA PHE A 269 23.33 4.80 -13.14
C PHE A 269 23.35 6.20 -12.55
N SER A 270 22.43 7.03 -13.04
CA SER A 270 22.29 8.40 -12.57
C SER A 270 20.81 8.73 -12.64
N MET A 271 20.25 9.03 -11.47
CA MET A 271 18.90 9.55 -11.33
C MET A 271 18.72 10.81 -12.19
N GLU A 272 19.74 11.66 -12.24
CA GLU A 272 19.74 12.86 -13.07
C GLU A 272 19.49 12.55 -14.54
N LYS A 273 20.30 11.64 -15.11
CA LYS A 273 20.23 11.26 -16.52
C LYS A 273 18.90 10.59 -16.84
N LEU A 274 18.42 9.73 -15.96
CA LEU A 274 17.12 9.10 -16.09
C LEU A 274 16.02 10.16 -16.16
N PHE A 275 15.86 11.00 -15.14
CA PHE A 275 14.77 11.99 -15.11
C PHE A 275 14.83 13.01 -16.25
N ASN A 276 16.04 13.35 -16.73
CA ASN A 276 16.20 14.22 -17.89
C ASN A 276 15.75 13.57 -19.22
N GLN A 277 15.69 12.24 -19.28
CA GLN A 277 15.29 11.48 -20.46
C GLN A 277 13.84 10.99 -20.41
N LEU A 278 13.21 11.06 -19.24
CA LEU A 278 11.84 10.62 -19.05
C LEU A 278 10.84 11.63 -19.63
N HIS A 279 10.02 11.17 -20.56
CA HIS A 279 8.90 11.92 -21.14
C HIS A 279 7.58 11.28 -20.73
N TYR A 280 6.59 12.06 -20.30
CA TYR A 280 5.29 11.52 -19.87
C TYR A 280 4.13 11.99 -20.72
N SER A 281 3.07 11.18 -20.74
CA SER A 281 1.79 11.53 -21.35
C SER A 281 0.95 12.36 -20.39
N LEU A 282 0.26 13.38 -20.91
CA LEU A 282 -0.80 14.07 -20.19
C LEU A 282 -2.08 13.22 -20.04
N LYS A 283 -2.18 12.08 -20.74
CA LYS A 283 -3.27 11.14 -20.59
C LYS A 283 -3.13 10.40 -19.25
N THR A 284 -3.98 10.73 -18.30
CA THR A 284 -3.99 10.08 -16.99
C THR A 284 -4.49 8.64 -17.08
N THR A 285 -3.94 7.80 -16.22
CA THR A 285 -4.39 6.43 -15.95
C THR A 285 -5.15 6.40 -14.60
N PRO A 286 -5.78 5.27 -14.20
CA PRO A 286 -6.48 5.20 -12.92
C PRO A 286 -5.60 5.72 -11.77
N PRO A 287 -6.16 6.57 -10.88
CA PRO A 287 -5.38 7.22 -9.83
C PRO A 287 -4.91 6.20 -8.79
N LYS A 288 -4.03 6.65 -7.91
CA LYS A 288 -3.72 5.94 -6.66
C LYS A 288 -4.09 6.82 -5.48
N LEU A 289 -4.03 6.23 -4.29
CA LEU A 289 -4.55 6.85 -3.10
C LEU A 289 -3.45 7.17 -2.10
N VAL A 290 -3.61 8.33 -1.48
CA VAL A 290 -3.08 8.60 -0.14
C VAL A 290 -4.28 8.71 0.79
N VAL A 291 -4.21 8.16 2.00
CA VAL A 291 -5.34 8.15 2.93
C VAL A 291 -4.92 8.59 4.32
N ARG A 292 -5.87 9.14 5.09
CA ARG A 292 -5.77 9.22 6.55
C ARG A 292 -6.31 7.91 7.11
N PRO A 293 -5.44 7.01 7.60
CA PRO A 293 -5.84 5.63 7.81
C PRO A 293 -6.88 5.47 8.92
N LYS A 294 -6.92 6.39 9.89
CA LYS A 294 -7.92 6.42 10.98
C LYS A 294 -9.35 6.62 10.48
N ASP A 295 -9.51 7.30 9.35
CA ASP A 295 -10.81 7.77 8.87
C ASP A 295 -11.51 6.82 7.90
N ILE A 296 -10.85 5.73 7.51
CA ILE A 296 -11.34 4.82 6.46
C ILE A 296 -11.49 3.39 6.95
N GLY A 297 -12.50 2.65 6.50
CA GLY A 297 -12.71 1.26 6.93
C GLY A 297 -11.92 0.20 6.14
N GLY A 298 -11.31 0.59 5.03
CA GLY A 298 -10.62 -0.27 4.07
C GLY A 298 -10.30 0.48 2.79
N ILE A 299 -9.52 -0.13 1.91
CA ILE A 299 -9.13 0.44 0.62
C ILE A 299 -9.41 -0.54 -0.53
N TRP A 300 -9.63 0.02 -1.73
CA TRP A 300 -9.51 -0.65 -3.02
C TRP A 300 -8.19 -0.23 -3.70
N ILE A 301 -7.89 -0.80 -4.88
CA ILE A 301 -6.65 -0.53 -5.61
C ILE A 301 -6.56 0.93 -6.10
N HIS A 302 -7.70 1.52 -6.45
CA HIS A 302 -7.76 2.86 -7.06
C HIS A 302 -8.79 3.80 -6.41
N ALA A 303 -9.44 3.36 -5.34
CA ALA A 303 -10.49 4.13 -4.66
C ALA A 303 -10.62 3.69 -3.20
N LEU A 304 -11.32 4.46 -2.37
CA LEU A 304 -11.66 4.03 -1.02
C LEU A 304 -12.51 2.73 -1.05
N GLY A 305 -12.28 1.84 -0.07
CA GLY A 305 -13.03 0.60 0.06
C GLY A 305 -14.46 0.85 0.54
N ASN A 306 -15.37 -0.09 0.26
CA ASN A 306 -16.76 -0.02 0.71
C ASN A 306 -16.81 -0.32 2.22
N GLY A 307 -16.71 0.71 3.06
CA GLY A 307 -16.73 0.48 4.49
C GLY A 307 -16.63 1.73 5.33
N GLU A 308 -17.78 2.18 5.81
CA GLU A 308 -17.95 3.02 7.01
C GLU A 308 -17.59 4.49 6.96
N SER A 309 -16.87 4.96 5.95
CA SER A 309 -16.73 6.39 5.77
C SER A 309 -17.96 7.00 5.08
N LYS A 310 -19.12 6.94 5.73
CA LYS A 310 -20.26 7.79 5.32
C LYS A 310 -19.94 9.27 5.55
N THR A 311 -18.93 9.58 6.39
CA THR A 311 -18.55 10.94 6.77
C THR A 311 -17.32 11.47 6.05
N HIS A 312 -16.44 10.61 5.54
CA HIS A 312 -15.23 11.04 4.85
C HIS A 312 -15.22 10.68 3.37
N GLN A 313 -15.06 11.72 2.55
CA GLN A 313 -15.05 11.63 1.10
C GLN A 313 -13.63 11.35 0.57
N GLU A 314 -13.56 10.93 -0.68
CA GLU A 314 -12.34 10.94 -1.49
C GLU A 314 -12.36 12.21 -2.35
N ILE A 315 -11.25 12.94 -2.41
CA ILE A 315 -11.11 14.09 -3.33
C ILE A 315 -9.97 13.87 -4.31
N LYS A 316 -10.09 14.44 -5.50
CA LYS A 316 -8.99 14.49 -6.46
C LYS A 316 -7.99 15.59 -6.06
N VAL A 317 -6.73 15.23 -5.92
CA VAL A 317 -5.66 16.20 -5.64
C VAL A 317 -5.25 16.90 -6.93
N ASN A 318 -5.06 18.21 -6.85
CA ASN A 318 -4.52 19.00 -7.94
C ASN A 318 -3.12 18.48 -8.30
N SER A 319 -2.91 18.09 -9.56
CA SER A 319 -1.64 17.51 -10.04
C SER A 319 -0.44 18.45 -9.92
N THR A 320 -0.68 19.75 -9.74
CA THR A 320 0.37 20.73 -9.45
C THR A 320 0.83 20.69 -7.99
N ILE A 321 0.08 20.04 -7.09
CA ILE A 321 0.46 19.82 -5.69
C ILE A 321 1.11 18.45 -5.53
N ALA A 322 0.46 17.40 -6.04
CA ALA A 322 0.96 16.03 -5.99
C ALA A 322 0.58 15.26 -7.25
N ALA A 323 1.51 14.48 -7.79
CA ALA A 323 1.29 13.64 -8.96
C ALA A 323 2.10 12.35 -8.86
N LEU A 324 1.57 11.29 -9.46
CA LEU A 324 2.29 10.04 -9.66
C LEU A 324 2.73 9.94 -11.10
N PHE A 325 3.96 9.49 -11.31
CA PHE A 325 4.40 9.11 -12.64
C PHE A 325 4.68 7.62 -12.70
N HIS A 326 4.08 6.99 -13.69
CA HIS A 326 4.09 5.56 -13.89
C HIS A 326 5.22 5.20 -14.85
N ILE A 327 6.36 4.77 -14.30
CA ILE A 327 7.60 4.41 -15.02
C ILE A 327 7.51 2.96 -15.47
N LYS A 328 7.19 2.76 -16.75
CA LYS A 328 7.25 1.44 -17.39
C LYS A 328 8.34 1.38 -18.44
N ASN A 329 8.78 0.16 -18.75
CA ASN A 329 9.71 -0.15 -19.85
C ASN A 329 11.12 0.41 -19.65
N LEU A 330 11.64 0.39 -18.42
CA LEU A 330 13.08 0.42 -18.22
C LEU A 330 13.63 -0.92 -18.72
N ILE A 331 14.49 -0.92 -19.73
CA ILE A 331 15.10 -2.15 -20.23
C ILE A 331 16.45 -2.27 -19.57
N LEU A 332 16.71 -3.31 -18.79
CA LEU A 332 18.06 -3.54 -18.28
C LEU A 332 19.00 -3.92 -19.45
N ASP A 333 20.26 -3.49 -19.40
CA ASP A 333 21.25 -3.98 -20.38
C ASP A 333 21.49 -5.48 -20.14
N GLU A 334 21.35 -6.30 -21.18
CA GLU A 334 21.39 -7.77 -21.12
C GLU A 334 22.70 -8.33 -20.52
N ASN A 335 23.77 -7.53 -20.49
CA ASN A 335 25.06 -7.89 -19.89
C ASN A 335 25.15 -7.60 -18.36
N GLU A 336 24.10 -7.11 -17.72
CA GLU A 336 24.07 -6.78 -16.27
C GLU A 336 23.46 -7.91 -15.40
N SER A 337 23.85 -9.16 -15.63
CA SER A 337 23.51 -10.26 -14.70
C SER A 337 24.14 -10.09 -13.30
N GLU A 338 25.13 -9.21 -13.16
CA GLU A 338 25.81 -8.90 -11.89
C GLU A 338 25.62 -7.43 -11.49
N ILE A 339 24.50 -7.14 -10.82
CA ILE A 339 24.35 -5.90 -10.06
C ILE A 339 25.46 -5.87 -8.99
N SER A 340 26.40 -4.94 -9.14
CA SER A 340 27.39 -4.67 -8.08
C SER A 340 26.76 -3.73 -7.05
N VAL A 341 26.03 -4.32 -6.09
CA VAL A 341 25.33 -3.60 -5.01
C VAL A 341 26.26 -2.60 -4.30
N ASN A 342 27.53 -2.96 -4.10
CA ASN A 342 28.53 -2.07 -3.52
C ASN A 342 28.81 -0.82 -4.38
N LYS A 343 28.81 -0.92 -5.72
CA LYS A 343 29.03 0.23 -6.61
C LYS A 343 27.82 1.16 -6.71
N LEU A 344 26.61 0.67 -6.41
CA LEU A 344 25.40 1.49 -6.37
C LEU A 344 25.31 2.33 -5.09
N MET A 345 25.93 1.88 -3.99
CA MET A 345 25.75 2.45 -2.65
C MET A 345 26.84 3.44 -2.22
N TYR A 346 28.01 3.42 -2.88
CA TYR A 346 29.14 4.27 -2.50
C TYR A 346 29.58 5.15 -3.69
N THR A 347 29.71 6.45 -3.45
CA THR A 347 30.46 7.33 -4.35
C THR A 347 31.96 7.01 -4.24
N GLU A 348 32.79 7.41 -5.22
CA GLU A 348 34.26 7.27 -5.15
C GLU A 348 34.88 7.88 -3.88
N ASN A 349 34.15 8.77 -3.18
CA ASN A 349 34.57 9.44 -1.95
C ASN A 349 33.93 8.87 -0.67
N GLY A 350 33.27 7.71 -0.71
CA GLY A 350 32.76 7.01 0.49
C GLY A 350 31.58 7.68 1.21
N ASN A 351 31.04 8.78 0.69
CA ASN A 351 29.89 9.48 1.25
C ASN A 351 28.60 9.05 0.56
N HIS A 352 27.53 8.89 1.36
CA HIS A 352 26.16 8.50 0.98
C HIS A 352 25.66 9.18 -0.31
N LEU A 353 24.81 8.46 -1.07
CA LEU A 353 24.15 8.94 -2.29
C LEU A 353 23.61 10.37 -2.13
N ILE A 354 24.27 11.34 -2.78
CA ILE A 354 23.73 12.69 -2.99
C ILE A 354 22.72 12.61 -4.14
N VAL A 355 21.55 12.00 -3.88
CA VAL A 355 20.46 11.87 -4.87
C VAL A 355 19.46 13.02 -4.74
N GLY A 356 19.30 13.59 -3.53
CA GLY A 356 18.24 14.56 -3.24
C GLY A 356 18.29 15.90 -4.00
N LYS A 357 19.44 16.60 -4.00
CA LYS A 357 19.52 17.95 -4.61
C LYS A 357 19.33 17.92 -6.13
N VAL A 358 19.85 16.90 -6.79
CA VAL A 358 19.80 16.74 -8.25
C VAL A 358 18.41 16.30 -8.70
N LEU A 359 17.77 15.40 -7.96
CA LEU A 359 16.36 15.08 -8.11
C LEU A 359 15.50 16.35 -8.08
N GLN A 360 15.67 17.18 -7.05
CA GLN A 360 14.87 18.39 -6.87
C GLN A 360 14.92 19.32 -8.08
N GLN A 361 16.12 19.60 -8.59
CA GLN A 361 16.31 20.52 -9.72
C GLN A 361 15.69 19.98 -11.01
N ASN A 362 15.85 18.68 -11.29
CA ASN A 362 15.26 18.07 -12.47
C ASN A 362 13.74 17.99 -12.39
N MET A 363 13.18 17.70 -11.20
CA MET A 363 11.75 17.73 -10.97
C MET A 363 11.17 19.13 -11.17
N ILE A 364 11.83 20.16 -10.63
CA ILE A 364 11.43 21.56 -10.86
C ILE A 364 11.46 21.89 -12.35
N LYS A 365 12.49 21.46 -13.08
CA LYS A 365 12.57 21.62 -14.54
C LYS A 365 11.43 20.89 -15.24
N MET A 366 11.09 19.66 -14.85
CA MET A 366 9.96 18.91 -15.42
C MET A 366 8.63 19.64 -15.18
N PHE A 367 8.35 20.09 -13.96
CA PHE A 367 7.13 20.86 -13.65
C PHE A 367 7.08 22.22 -14.37
N LYS A 368 8.22 22.89 -14.55
CA LYS A 368 8.31 24.20 -15.23
C LYS A 368 8.24 24.09 -16.75
N LYS A 369 8.89 23.11 -17.37
CA LYS A 369 9.00 22.95 -18.83
C LYS A 369 7.64 22.69 -19.50
N GLN A 370 6.65 22.23 -18.74
CA GLN A 370 5.40 21.75 -19.31
C GLN A 370 4.21 22.71 -19.23
N ASN A 371 4.39 24.00 -18.87
CA ASN A 371 3.30 24.99 -18.85
C ASN A 371 1.98 24.38 -18.33
N PHE A 372 1.95 23.90 -17.08
CA PHE A 372 0.68 23.67 -16.40
C PHE A 372 -0.03 25.03 -16.23
N THR A 373 -0.53 25.59 -17.33
CA THR A 373 -1.32 26.82 -17.35
C THR A 373 -2.69 26.48 -16.78
N PHE A 374 -2.95 27.09 -15.64
CA PHE A 374 -4.18 26.97 -14.88
C PHE A 374 -5.33 27.62 -15.64
N ASN A 375 -6.40 26.87 -15.89
CA ASN A 375 -7.72 27.48 -15.90
C ASN A 375 -8.25 27.43 -14.47
N GLN A 376 -8.29 28.59 -13.80
CA GLN A 376 -8.96 28.77 -12.51
C GLN A 376 -10.49 28.53 -12.57
N SER A 377 -11.04 28.18 -13.74
CA SER A 377 -12.48 28.05 -13.97
C SER A 377 -13.11 26.71 -13.57
N GLU A 378 -12.34 25.71 -13.12
CA GLU A 378 -12.91 24.41 -12.69
C GLU A 378 -13.30 24.35 -11.20
N TYR A 379 -13.25 25.48 -10.47
CA TYR A 379 -13.72 25.58 -9.07
C TYR A 379 -15.18 26.04 -8.92
N SER A 380 -15.93 26.18 -10.02
CA SER A 380 -17.37 26.39 -9.98
C SER A 380 -18.09 25.24 -10.68
N HIS A 381 -18.97 24.57 -9.93
CA HIS A 381 -19.91 23.52 -10.35
C HIS A 381 -19.49 22.06 -10.13
N SER A 382 -19.65 21.62 -8.88
CA SER A 382 -20.35 20.36 -8.60
C SER A 382 -21.12 20.46 -7.28
N GLN A 383 -22.12 21.34 -7.27
CA GLN A 383 -23.30 21.18 -6.42
C GLN A 383 -24.46 20.80 -7.33
N THR A 384 -24.82 19.51 -7.33
CA THR A 384 -26.18 18.97 -7.47
C THR A 384 -26.17 17.57 -6.91
#